data_AF-A0A1G9DG13-F1
#
_entry.id   AF-A0A1G9DG13-F1
#
_cell.length_a   1.000
_cell.length_b   1.000
_cell.length_c   1.000
_cell.angle_alpha   90.00
_cell.angle_beta   90.00
_cell.angle_gamma   90.00
#
_symmetry.space_group_name_H-M   'P 1'
#
loop_
_entity.id
_entity.type
_entity.pdbx_description
1 polymer ?
#
loop_
_entity_poly.entity_id
_entity_poly.type
_entity_poly.pdbx_seq_one_letter_code
_entity_poly.pdbx_strand_id
1 'polypeptide(L)' 'MALTGQVIVLNFEQVRSSAYSELHEGAMYIQDEEQVDSYTMAAKSLRWVALSPDQSRDLIEDMLQA' A
#
# COMPACT_ATOMS: atom_id res chain seq x y z
N MET A 1 -4.23 12.36 -14.58
CA MET A 1 -3.71 11.95 -13.27
C MET A 1 -2.49 11.08 -13.54
N ALA A 2 -1.31 11.51 -13.11
CA ALA A 2 -0.08 10.76 -13.37
C ALA A 2 0.24 9.88 -12.16
N LEU A 3 0.06 8.56 -12.29
CA LEU A 3 0.77 7.61 -11.42
C LEU A 3 2.23 7.60 -11.88
N THR A 4 3.09 8.39 -11.25
CA THR A 4 4.54 8.44 -11.54
C THR A 4 5.29 7.33 -10.80
N GLY A 5 4.76 6.11 -10.80
CA GLY A 5 5.43 4.93 -10.24
C GLY A 5 5.70 3.92 -11.34
N GLN A 6 6.96 3.58 -11.59
CA GLN A 6 7.28 2.43 -12.43
C GLN A 6 6.99 1.15 -11.65
N VAL A 7 6.28 0.22 -12.27
CA VAL A 7 6.10 -1.13 -11.71
C VAL A 7 7.16 -2.04 -12.31
N ILE A 8 7.91 -2.73 -11.46
CA ILE A 8 8.92 -3.70 -11.88
C ILE A 8 8.44 -5.08 -11.42
N VAL A 9 8.29 -6.01 -12.37
CA VAL A 9 8.03 -7.42 -12.06
C VAL A 9 9.35 -8.12 -11.83
N LEU A 10 9.52 -8.70 -10.64
CA LEU A 10 10.69 -9.48 -10.28
C LEU A 10 10.34 -10.98 -10.36
N ASN A 11 10.79 -11.64 -11.43
CA ASN A 11 10.58 -13.07 -11.68
C ASN A 11 11.63 -13.91 -10.93
N PHE A 12 11.41 -14.13 -9.65
CA PHE A 12 12.26 -15.04 -8.88
C PHE A 12 11.79 -16.49 -9.05
N GLU A 13 12.70 -17.40 -9.41
CA GLU A 13 12.39 -18.84 -9.54
C GLU A 13 11.98 -19.48 -8.20
N GLN A 14 12.52 -18.99 -7.09
CA GLN A 14 12.15 -19.39 -5.72
C GLN A 14 12.17 -18.17 -4.80
N VAL A 15 11.01 -17.57 -4.54
CA VAL A 15 10.82 -16.64 -3.41
C VAL A 15 10.11 -17.38 -2.30
N ARG A 16 10.73 -17.38 -1.11
CA ARG A 16 9.99 -17.69 0.11
C ARG A 16 9.17 -16.46 0.47
N SER A 17 7.86 -16.65 0.70
CA SER A 17 7.02 -15.59 1.26
C SER A 17 7.68 -15.06 2.53
N SER A 18 8.04 -13.78 2.51
CA SER A 18 8.65 -13.09 3.64
C SER A 18 7.74 -11.93 4.04
N ALA A 19 7.43 -11.86 5.33
CA ALA A 19 6.83 -10.67 5.91
C ALA A 19 7.95 -9.86 6.57
N TYR A 20 8.04 -8.58 6.26
CA TYR A 20 8.89 -7.66 7.01
C TYR A 20 8.07 -7.09 8.17
N SER A 21 8.56 -7.27 9.40
CA SER A 21 8.01 -6.63 10.59
C SER A 21 9.11 -5.86 11.27
N GLU A 22 8.99 -4.53 11.29
CA GLU A 22 9.87 -3.68 12.09
C GLU A 22 9.34 -3.66 13.53
N LEU A 23 10.15 -4.13 14.49
CA LEU A 23 9.86 -4.05 15.91
C LEU A 23 10.51 -2.77 16.45
N HIS A 24 9.72 -1.70 16.58
CA HIS A 24 10.17 -0.50 17.29
C HIS A 24 10.14 -0.75 18.80
N GLU A 25 11.24 -1.23 19.39
CA GLU A 25 11.38 -1.24 20.86
C GLU A 25 11.51 0.20 21.38
N GLY A 26 10.63 0.61 22.28
CA GLY A 26 10.77 1.86 23.05
C GLY A 26 10.00 3.09 22.53
N ALA A 27 9.18 2.98 21.49
CA ALA A 27 8.30 4.08 21.09
C ALA A 27 7.07 4.16 22.01
N MET A 28 7.04 5.13 22.93
CA MET A 28 5.78 5.55 23.57
C MET A 28 5.02 6.42 22.56
N TYR A 29 4.03 5.82 21.90
CA TYR A 29 3.05 6.57 21.12
C TYR A 29 2.05 7.19 22.10
N ILE A 30 2.19 8.47 22.39
CA ILE A 30 1.06 9.24 22.93
C ILE A 30 0.10 9.39 21.76
N GLN A 31 -0.90 8.52 21.71
CA GLN A 31 -1.97 8.60 20.73
C GLN A 31 -2.82 9.82 21.08
N ASP A 32 -2.64 10.89 20.33
CA ASP A 32 -3.60 11.98 20.28
C ASP A 32 -4.85 11.46 19.55
N GLU A 33 -5.99 11.39 20.26
CA GLU A 33 -7.25 10.88 19.73
C GLU A 33 -7.67 11.62 18.45
N GLU A 34 -7.44 12.94 18.37
CA GLU A 34 -7.75 13.75 17.19
C GLU A 34 -6.89 13.34 15.98
N GLN A 35 -5.64 12.98 16.24
CA GLN A 35 -4.72 12.53 15.20
C GLN A 35 -5.10 11.12 14.70
N VAL A 36 -5.48 10.22 15.61
CA VAL A 36 -5.96 8.87 15.27
C VAL A 36 -7.23 8.94 14.41
N ASP A 37 -8.16 9.83 14.76
CA ASP A 37 -9.39 10.06 14.01
C ASP A 37 -9.11 10.61 12.61
N SER A 38 -8.17 11.55 12.51
CA SER A 38 -7.72 12.12 11.24
C SER A 38 -7.11 11.06 10.32
N TYR A 39 -6.22 10.19 10.84
CA TYR A 39 -5.67 9.07 10.08
C TYR A 39 -6.76 8.07 9.66
N THR A 40 -7.71 7.79 10.54
CA THR A 40 -8.83 6.90 10.26
C THR A 40 -9.70 7.44 9.12
N MET A 41 -9.98 8.74 9.12
CA MET A 41 -10.73 9.41 8.06
C MET A 41 -9.98 9.37 6.72
N ALA A 42 -8.68 9.66 6.73
CA ALA A 42 -7.84 9.58 5.54
C ALA A 42 -7.83 8.16 4.96
N ALA A 43 -7.62 7.14 5.80
CA ALA A 43 -7.61 5.74 5.39
C ALA A 43 -8.95 5.30 4.80
N LYS A 44 -10.08 5.69 5.42
CA LYS A 44 -11.43 5.41 4.89
C LYS A 44 -11.64 6.07 3.53
N SER A 45 -11.23 7.33 3.38
CA SER A 45 -11.36 8.07 2.12
C SER A 45 -10.55 7.44 1.00
N LEU A 46 -9.29 7.06 1.29
CA LEU A 46 -8.43 6.36 0.34
C LEU A 46 -9.02 5.00 -0.06
N ARG A 47 -9.53 4.24 0.91
CA ARG A 47 -10.17 2.94 0.64
C ARG A 47 -11.44 3.09 -0.20
N TRP A 48 -12.20 4.17 -0.02
CA TRP A 48 -13.44 4.41 -0.76
C TRP A 48 -13.22 4.60 -2.26
N VAL A 49 -12.12 5.24 -2.64
CA VAL A 49 -11.77 5.50 -4.04
C VAL A 49 -10.77 4.50 -4.61
N ALA A 50 -10.33 3.53 -3.81
CA ALA A 50 -9.40 2.50 -4.23
C ALA A 50 -10.04 1.60 -5.29
N LEU A 51 -9.23 1.17 -6.25
CA LEU A 51 -9.63 0.17 -7.23
C LEU A 51 -9.95 -1.16 -6.54
N SER A 52 -10.90 -1.90 -7.09
CA SER A 52 -11.09 -3.30 -6.72
C SER A 52 -9.84 -4.13 -7.05
N PRO A 53 -9.68 -5.34 -6.47
CA PRO A 53 -8.55 -6.21 -6.80
C PRO A 53 -8.41 -6.47 -8.31
N ASP A 54 -9.51 -6.72 -9.02
CA ASP A 54 -9.50 -6.98 -10.45
C ASP A 54 -9.11 -5.73 -11.25
N GLN A 55 -9.69 -4.57 -10.94
CA GLN A 55 -9.32 -3.30 -11.57
C GLN A 55 -7.86 -2.91 -11.31
N SER A 56 -7.33 -3.25 -10.13
CA SER A 56 -5.93 -3.01 -9.80
C SER A 56 -5.01 -3.89 -10.63
N ARG A 57 -5.39 -5.17 -10.82
CA ARG A 57 -4.66 -6.11 -11.66
C ARG A 57 -4.63 -5.64 -13.12
N ASP A 58 -5.79 -5.26 -13.67
CA ASP A 58 -5.89 -4.79 -15.05
C ASP A 58 -5.00 -3.56 -15.28
N LEU A 59 -5.04 -2.58 -14.36
CA LEU A 59 -4.18 -1.40 -14.43
C LEU A 59 -2.68 -1.76 -14.38
N ILE A 60 -2.29 -2.71 -13.52
CA ILE A 60 -0.89 -3.15 -13.41
C ILE A 60 -0.46 -3.86 -14.70
N GLU A 61 -1.30 -4.71 -15.28
CA GLU A 61 -1.02 -5.39 -16.55
C GLU A 61 -0.82 -4.38 -17.69
N ASP A 62 -1.69 -3.36 -17.78
CA ASP A 62 -1.55 -2.27 -18.76
C ASP A 62 -0.23 -1.49 -18.59
N MET A 63 0.16 -1.20 -17.34
CA MET A 63 1.41 -0.49 -17.04
C MET A 63 2.67 -1.27 -17.44
N LEU A 64 2.60 -2.60 -17.47
CA LEU A 64 3.73 -3.45 -17.86
C LEU A 64 3.88 -3.60 -19.37
N GLN A 65 2.84 -3.28 -20.14
CA GLN A 65 2.83 -3.36 -21.61
C GLN A 65 3.19 -2.03 -22.29
N ALA A 66 3.19 -0.92 -21.54
CA ALA A 66 3.51 0.43 -21.99
C ALA A 66 5.02 0.73 -21.97
#